data_AF-A0A7D9DCI6-F1
#
_entry.id   AF-A0A7D9DCI6-F1
#
_cell.length_a   1.000
_cell.length_b   1.000
_cell.length_c   1.000
_cell.angle_alpha   90.00
_cell.angle_beta   90.00
_cell.angle_gamma   90.00
#
_symmetry.space_group_name_H-M   'P 1'
#
loop_
_entity.id
_entity.type
_entity.pdbx_description
1 polymer ?
#
loop_
_entity_poly.entity_id
_entity_poly.type
_entity_poly.pdbx_seq_one_letter_code
_entity_poly.pdbx_strand_id
1 'polypeptide(L)'
;PGSVGVDYVATFNNTNGVNNQNLQQELINTFNYTNNGTFLGGSDLQLSLETDPIKVAEEALTFQDYDECNPAQSVHIPDCGNNATCVNTNTSYDCVCDDGFIDDGSGCNIIPIMQEGRERQLSYKARGPCWHTIRSYNPTM
;
A
#
# COMPACT_ATOMS: atom_id res chain seq x y z
N PRO A 1 5.21 1.05 -2.04
CA PRO A 1 4.94 -0.14 -2.86
C PRO A 1 3.59 -0.68 -2.44
N GLY A 2 2.85 -1.30 -3.34
CA GLY A 2 1.48 -1.67 -3.03
C GLY A 2 0.80 -2.35 -4.19
N SER A 3 -0.43 -2.79 -3.95
CA SER A 3 -1.21 -3.55 -4.89
C SER A 3 -2.69 -3.24 -4.76
N VAL A 4 -3.36 -3.24 -5.91
CA VAL A 4 -4.81 -3.07 -6.01
C VAL A 4 -5.32 -3.99 -7.10
N GLY A 5 -6.32 -4.78 -6.75
CA GLY A 5 -7.12 -5.55 -7.70
C GLY A 5 -8.27 -4.71 -8.22
N VAL A 6 -8.58 -4.90 -9.50
CA VAL A 6 -9.77 -4.32 -10.12
C VAL A 6 -10.53 -5.45 -10.79
N ASP A 7 -11.74 -5.70 -10.32
CA ASP A 7 -12.68 -6.54 -11.03
C ASP A 7 -13.52 -5.66 -11.95
N TYR A 8 -13.57 -6.06 -13.22
CA TYR A 8 -14.35 -5.39 -14.26
C TYR A 8 -15.35 -6.37 -14.87
N VAL A 9 -16.63 -5.99 -14.91
CA VAL A 9 -17.70 -6.81 -15.48
C VAL A 9 -18.22 -6.19 -16.78
N ALA A 10 -18.13 -6.96 -17.87
CA ALA A 10 -18.68 -6.61 -19.18
C ALA A 10 -19.80 -7.58 -19.59
N THR A 11 -20.86 -7.05 -20.20
CA THR A 11 -21.90 -7.85 -20.84
C THR A 11 -21.70 -7.89 -22.35
N PHE A 12 -21.84 -9.07 -22.96
CA PHE A 12 -21.66 -9.26 -24.41
C PHE A 12 -22.95 -9.80 -25.05
N ASN A 13 -23.36 -9.21 -26.17
CA ASN A 13 -24.49 -9.72 -26.96
C ASN A 13 -24.09 -10.92 -27.85
N ASN A 14 -22.79 -11.12 -28.07
CA ASN A 14 -22.21 -12.22 -28.85
C ASN A 14 -20.93 -12.70 -28.15
N THR A 15 -20.84 -14.00 -27.89
CA THR A 15 -19.72 -14.62 -27.16
C THR A 15 -18.69 -15.28 -28.07
N ASN A 16 -18.83 -15.18 -29.40
CA ASN A 16 -17.87 -15.74 -30.34
C ASN A 16 -16.48 -15.12 -30.11
N GLY A 17 -15.51 -15.95 -29.76
CA GLY A 17 -14.14 -15.51 -29.46
C GLY A 17 -13.93 -14.97 -28.04
N VAL A 18 -14.97 -14.88 -27.21
CA VAL A 18 -14.85 -14.48 -25.80
C VAL A 18 -14.48 -15.70 -24.97
N ASN A 19 -13.25 -15.73 -24.47
CA ASN A 19 -12.75 -16.76 -23.56
C ASN A 19 -11.59 -16.19 -22.72
N ASN A 20 -11.22 -16.90 -21.64
CA ASN A 20 -10.20 -16.43 -20.69
C ASN A 20 -8.84 -16.18 -21.35
N GLN A 21 -8.46 -16.97 -22.36
CA GLN A 21 -7.16 -16.83 -23.02
C GLN A 21 -7.09 -15.56 -23.87
N ASN A 22 -8.11 -15.32 -24.69
CA ASN A 22 -8.19 -14.12 -25.52
C ASN A 22 -8.32 -12.87 -24.63
N LEU A 23 -9.14 -12.91 -23.58
CA LEU A 23 -9.27 -11.80 -22.63
C LEU A 23 -7.95 -11.49 -21.92
N GLN A 24 -7.25 -12.52 -21.44
CA GLN A 24 -5.95 -12.34 -20.79
C GLN A 24 -4.92 -11.75 -21.75
N GLN A 25 -4.88 -12.22 -23.00
CA GLN A 25 -3.94 -11.72 -24.00
C GLN A 25 -4.21 -10.25 -24.35
N GLU A 26 -5.47 -9.88 -24.56
CA GLU A 26 -5.85 -8.49 -24.83
C GLU A 26 -5.52 -7.56 -23.66
N LEU A 27 -5.79 -7.98 -22.41
CA LEU A 27 -5.43 -7.19 -21.23
C LEU A 27 -3.92 -7.01 -21.12
N ILE A 28 -3.12 -8.07 -21.28
CA ILE A 28 -1.65 -7.99 -21.24
C ILE A 28 -1.11 -7.05 -22.33
N ASN A 29 -1.70 -7.08 -23.52
CA ASN A 29 -1.27 -6.22 -24.63
C ASN A 29 -1.69 -4.75 -24.44
N THR A 30 -2.76 -4.49 -23.70
CA THR A 30 -3.29 -3.15 -23.42
C THR A 30 -2.52 -2.46 -22.29
N PHE A 31 -2.09 -3.21 -21.27
CA PHE A 31 -1.31 -2.66 -20.17
C PHE A 31 0.16 -2.52 -20.55
N ASN A 32 0.69 -1.31 -20.42
CA ASN A 32 2.12 -1.04 -20.45
C ASN A 32 2.65 -1.02 -19.01
N TYR A 33 3.49 -1.98 -18.66
CA TYR A 33 4.12 -2.05 -17.34
C TYR A 33 5.56 -1.58 -17.41
N THR A 34 5.93 -0.73 -16.46
CA THR A 34 7.30 -0.24 -16.23
C THR A 34 7.73 -0.60 -14.82
N ASN A 35 9.00 -0.41 -14.49
CA ASN A 35 9.48 -0.56 -13.10
C ASN A 35 8.76 0.38 -12.10
N ASN A 36 8.14 1.46 -12.58
CA ASN A 36 7.54 2.49 -11.74
C ASN A 36 6.00 2.46 -11.74
N GLY A 37 5.38 1.47 -12.40
CA GLY A 37 3.94 1.32 -12.41
C GLY A 37 3.38 0.75 -13.71
N THR A 38 2.09 0.48 -13.68
CA THR A 38 1.30 -0.04 -14.80
C THR A 38 0.40 1.06 -15.34
N PHE A 39 0.42 1.25 -16.66
CA PHE A 39 -0.32 2.28 -17.36
C PHE A 39 -1.17 1.63 -18.45
N LEU A 40 -2.35 2.18 -18.73
CA LEU A 40 -3.08 1.85 -19.95
C LEU A 40 -2.36 2.52 -21.13
N GLY A 41 -1.71 1.71 -21.98
CA GLY A 41 -0.94 2.20 -23.12
C GLY A 41 -1.85 2.50 -24.30
N GLY A 42 -1.95 3.76 -24.69
CA GLY A 42 -2.81 4.20 -25.80
C GLY A 42 -4.25 4.43 -25.35
N SER A 43 -4.64 5.71 -25.25
CA SER A 43 -6.02 6.25 -25.26
C SER A 43 -7.11 5.35 -24.69
N ASP A 44 -7.61 5.73 -23.51
CA ASP A 44 -8.95 5.46 -22.95
C ASP A 44 -9.49 4.04 -23.18
N LEU A 45 -9.65 3.28 -22.09
CA LEU A 45 -10.40 2.01 -22.09
C LEU A 45 -11.82 2.23 -22.64
N GLN A 46 -12.00 2.20 -23.97
CA GLN A 46 -13.25 2.46 -24.66
C GLN A 46 -13.85 1.12 -25.06
N LEU A 47 -14.63 0.57 -24.13
CA LEU A 47 -15.22 -0.78 -24.20
C LEU A 47 -16.16 -0.97 -25.40
N SER A 48 -16.67 0.13 -25.96
CA SER A 48 -17.32 0.24 -27.27
C SER A 48 -17.51 1.73 -27.61
N LEU A 49 -17.59 2.07 -28.90
CA LEU A 49 -17.83 3.43 -29.40
C LEU A 49 -19.21 4.00 -29.01
N GLU A 50 -20.10 3.17 -28.45
CA GLU A 50 -21.46 3.54 -28.05
C GLU A 50 -21.68 3.52 -26.53
N THR A 51 -20.65 3.20 -25.74
CA THR A 51 -20.82 3.08 -24.28
C THR A 51 -20.70 4.46 -23.63
N ASP A 52 -21.84 4.99 -23.16
CA ASP A 52 -21.89 6.21 -22.35
C ASP A 52 -21.07 5.99 -21.05
N PRO A 53 -19.93 6.68 -20.87
CA PRO A 53 -19.04 6.48 -19.72
C PRO A 53 -19.72 6.83 -18.38
N ILE A 54 -20.85 7.56 -18.41
CA ILE A 54 -21.63 7.91 -17.22
C ILE A 54 -22.57 6.76 -16.80
N LYS A 55 -22.78 5.73 -17.66
CA LYS A 55 -23.59 4.53 -17.38
C LYS A 55 -22.80 3.23 -17.23
N VAL A 56 -21.50 3.24 -17.53
CA VAL A 56 -20.54 2.22 -17.05
C VAL A 56 -20.14 2.60 -15.61
N ALA A 57 -21.13 2.81 -14.76
CA ALA A 57 -21.53 1.85 -13.76
C ALA A 57 -20.64 1.98 -12.51
N GLU A 58 -21.20 2.65 -11.51
CA GLU A 58 -20.78 2.51 -10.11
C GLU A 58 -20.77 1.01 -9.64
N GLU A 59 -21.31 0.10 -10.46
CA GLU A 59 -21.37 -1.36 -10.22
C GLU A 59 -20.46 -2.21 -11.14
N ALA A 60 -19.84 -1.66 -12.20
CA ALA A 60 -19.05 -2.48 -13.14
C ALA A 60 -17.56 -2.55 -12.81
N LEU A 61 -17.08 -1.67 -11.93
CA LEU A 61 -15.73 -1.68 -11.40
C LEU A 61 -15.80 -1.84 -9.90
N THR A 62 -15.17 -2.90 -9.39
CA THR A 62 -14.95 -3.04 -7.96
C THR A 62 -13.45 -3.09 -7.68
N PHE A 63 -13.05 -2.39 -6.63
CA PHE A 63 -11.66 -2.27 -6.24
C PHE A 63 -11.44 -3.09 -4.98
N GLN A 64 -10.39 -3.89 -4.99
CA GLN A 64 -9.97 -4.67 -3.84
C GLN A 64 -8.52 -4.32 -3.50
N ASP A 65 -8.31 -4.00 -2.24
CA ASP A 65 -6.98 -3.90 -1.66
C ASP A 65 -6.39 -5.30 -1.43
N TYR A 66 -5.13 -5.48 -1.80
CA TYR A 66 -4.39 -6.70 -1.50
C TYR A 66 -3.52 -6.45 -0.28
N ASP A 67 -3.66 -7.33 0.71
CA ASP A 67 -2.90 -7.22 1.95
C ASP A 67 -1.49 -7.76 1.72
N GLU A 68 -0.53 -6.86 1.46
CA GLU A 68 0.86 -7.28 1.25
C GLU A 68 1.47 -7.92 2.49
N CYS A 69 0.93 -7.66 3.68
CA CYS A 69 1.39 -8.26 4.93
C CYS A 69 0.85 -9.68 5.15
N ASN A 70 -0.11 -10.13 4.34
CA ASN A 70 -0.68 -11.46 4.44
C ASN A 70 0.14 -12.49 3.63
N PRO A 71 0.85 -13.43 4.28
CA PRO A 71 1.69 -14.40 3.58
C PRO A 71 0.91 -15.37 2.68
N ALA A 72 -0.41 -15.49 2.86
CA ALA A 72 -1.26 -16.26 1.95
C ALA A 72 -1.52 -15.55 0.62
N GLN A 73 -1.26 -14.23 0.55
CA GLN A 73 -1.39 -13.42 -0.66
C GLN A 73 0.00 -13.16 -1.23
N SER A 74 0.31 -13.77 -2.37
CA SER A 74 1.66 -13.69 -2.98
C SER A 74 1.76 -12.62 -4.07
N VAL A 75 1.01 -11.51 -3.93
CA VAL A 75 0.99 -10.43 -4.93
C VAL A 75 2.25 -9.55 -4.81
N HIS A 76 2.72 -9.35 -3.59
CA HIS A 76 3.95 -8.64 -3.29
C HIS A 76 4.57 -9.17 -1.99
N ILE A 77 5.89 -9.17 -1.88
CA ILE A 77 6.59 -9.56 -0.64
C ILE A 77 7.10 -8.27 0.02
N PRO A 78 6.53 -7.84 1.15
CA PRO A 78 6.96 -6.64 1.85
C PRO A 78 8.35 -6.87 2.45
N ASP A 79 9.28 -5.97 2.16
CA ASP A 79 10.59 -5.91 2.80
C ASP A 79 10.59 -4.76 3.82
N CYS A 80 10.31 -5.09 5.08
CA CYS A 80 10.32 -4.12 6.18
C CYS A 80 11.65 -4.07 6.94
N GLY A 81 12.62 -4.91 6.59
CA GLY A 81 13.84 -5.07 7.38
C GLY A 81 13.59 -5.66 8.77
N ASN A 82 14.61 -5.60 9.63
CA ASN A 82 14.55 -6.16 10.98
C ASN A 82 13.92 -5.16 11.97
N ASN A 83 13.29 -5.68 13.02
CA ASN A 83 12.63 -4.91 14.10
C ASN A 83 11.53 -3.97 13.58
N ALA A 84 10.84 -4.40 12.53
CA ALA A 84 9.74 -3.69 11.92
C ALA A 84 8.61 -4.67 11.60
N THR A 85 7.39 -4.22 11.81
CA THR A 85 6.17 -4.94 11.49
C THR A 85 5.54 -4.34 10.24
N CYS A 86 5.11 -5.20 9.31
CA CYS A 86 4.32 -4.81 8.16
C CYS A 86 2.90 -4.45 8.61
N VAL A 87 2.40 -3.30 8.14
CA VAL A 87 1.04 -2.82 8.38
C VAL A 87 0.38 -2.56 7.04
N ASN A 88 -0.67 -3.33 6.72
CA ASN A 88 -1.43 -3.12 5.51
C ASN A 88 -2.18 -1.78 5.56
N THR A 89 -2.20 -1.07 4.44
CA THR A 89 -2.91 0.19 4.27
C THR A 89 -3.70 0.13 2.97
N ASN A 90 -4.64 1.05 2.77
CA ASN A 90 -5.38 1.05 1.51
C ASN A 90 -4.44 1.32 0.33
N THR A 91 -4.37 0.39 -0.62
CA THR A 91 -3.55 0.38 -1.86
C THR A 91 -2.03 0.28 -1.66
N SER A 92 -1.56 0.01 -0.44
CA SER A 92 -0.13 0.02 -0.07
C SER A 92 0.09 -0.68 1.28
N TYR A 93 1.35 -0.82 1.68
CA TYR A 93 1.69 -1.15 3.06
C TYR A 93 2.70 -0.15 3.63
N ASP A 94 2.73 -0.07 4.96
CA ASP A 94 3.73 0.62 5.74
C ASP A 94 4.58 -0.38 6.54
N CYS A 95 5.83 -0.03 6.79
CA CYS A 95 6.70 -0.75 7.71
C CYS A 95 6.89 0.11 8.95
N VAL A 96 6.41 -0.38 10.09
CA VAL A 96 6.42 0.35 11.37
C VAL A 96 7.43 -0.31 12.29
N CYS A 97 8.35 0.47 12.86
CA CYS A 97 9.30 -0.05 13.84
C CYS A 97 8.59 -0.62 15.06
N ASP A 98 9.07 -1.76 15.53
CA ASP A 98 8.57 -2.40 16.74
C ASP A 98 8.85 -1.52 17.97
N ASP A 99 8.12 -1.76 19.06
CA ASP A 99 8.26 -1.01 20.30
C ASP A 99 9.72 -0.96 20.79
N GLY A 100 10.24 0.25 21.02
CA GLY A 100 11.63 0.48 21.45
C GLY A 100 12.62 0.72 20.31
N PHE A 101 12.18 0.69 19.05
CA PHE A 101 12.97 1.00 17.86
C PHE A 101 12.46 2.26 17.15
N ILE A 102 13.36 2.99 16.50
CA ILE A 102 13.06 4.17 15.67
C ILE A 102 13.77 4.02 14.33
N ASP A 103 13.09 4.38 13.25
CA ASP A 103 13.68 4.47 11.93
C ASP A 103 14.58 5.71 11.84
N ASP A 104 15.88 5.50 11.62
CA ASP A 104 16.88 6.56 11.43
C ASP A 104 17.25 6.80 9.95
N GLY A 105 16.51 6.18 9.03
CA GLY A 105 16.79 6.19 7.59
C GLY A 105 17.73 5.07 7.13
N SER A 106 18.27 4.27 8.06
CA SER A 106 19.00 3.03 7.77
C SER A 106 18.28 1.76 8.22
N GLY A 107 17.10 1.91 8.85
CA GLY A 107 16.29 0.83 9.40
C GLY A 107 15.84 1.11 10.83
N CYS A 108 15.10 0.16 11.41
CA CYS A 108 14.60 0.26 12.78
C CYS A 108 15.70 -0.11 13.79
N ASN A 109 16.22 0.91 14.47
CA ASN A 109 17.32 0.80 15.42
C ASN A 109 16.86 1.14 16.85
N ILE A 110 17.47 0.50 17.85
CA ILE A 110 17.15 0.73 19.26
C ILE A 110 17.30 2.22 19.57
N ILE A 111 16.32 2.79 20.29
CA ILE A 111 16.46 4.13 20.85
C ILE A 111 17.67 4.08 21.80
N PRO A 112 18.77 4.81 21.53
CA PRO A 112 19.77 5.00 22.56
C PRO A 112 19.09 5.81 23.65
N ILE A 113 18.57 5.11 24.67
CA ILE A 113 18.10 5.68 25.91
C ILE A 113 19.08 6.78 26.27
N MET A 114 18.57 7.99 26.42
CA MET A 114 19.33 9.15 26.84
C MET A 114 20.20 8.71 28.02
N GLN A 115 21.50 8.50 27.77
CA GLN A 115 22.45 8.52 28.87
C GLN A 115 22.28 9.91 29.47
N GLU A 116 21.91 9.96 30.74
CA GLU A 116 21.65 11.21 31.46
C GLU A 116 22.64 12.30 31.05
N GLY A 117 22.14 13.44 30.57
CA GLY A 117 22.93 14.68 30.48
C GLY A 117 23.45 15.13 29.12
N ARG A 118 22.83 14.82 27.98
CA ARG A 118 23.08 15.61 26.74
C ARG A 118 21.80 15.90 25.98
N GLU A 119 21.32 17.15 26.08
CA GLU A 119 20.37 17.72 25.13
C GLU A 119 20.97 17.67 23.72
N ARG A 120 20.46 16.77 22.89
CA ARG A 120 20.37 17.04 21.46
C ARG A 120 18.91 16.95 21.11
N GLN A 121 18.32 18.11 20.82
CA GLN A 121 16.99 18.21 20.23
C GLN A 121 16.99 17.40 18.94
N LEU A 122 16.42 16.20 18.99
CA LEU A 122 15.98 15.53 17.78
C LEU A 122 14.48 15.78 17.67
N SER A 123 14.15 16.78 16.85
CA SER A 123 12.79 17.15 16.52
C SER A 123 12.18 16.08 15.63
N TYR A 124 11.57 15.05 16.21
CA TYR A 124 10.72 14.13 15.46
C TYR A 124 9.25 14.49 15.71
N LYS A 125 8.53 14.80 14.63
CA LYS A 125 7.08 15.06 14.66
C LYS A 125 6.36 13.77 15.09
N ALA A 126 5.97 13.69 16.35
CA ALA A 126 4.96 12.72 16.78
C ALA A 126 3.62 13.07 16.12
N ARG A 127 3.18 12.28 15.13
CA ARG A 127 1.77 12.28 14.69
C ARG A 127 0.98 11.39 15.65
N GLY A 128 0.50 11.94 16.77
CA GLY A 128 -0.48 11.28 17.65
C GLY A 128 -0.17 11.38 19.16
N PRO A 129 -1.20 11.37 20.04
CA PRO A 129 -1.08 11.90 21.39
C PRO A 129 -0.76 10.79 22.41
N CYS A 130 0.52 10.52 22.66
CA CYS A 130 0.93 9.84 23.88
C CYS A 130 1.60 10.86 24.82
N TRP A 131 0.76 11.63 25.51
CA TRP A 131 1.17 12.45 26.65
C TRP A 131 1.43 11.55 27.85
N HIS A 132 2.64 11.00 27.97
CA HIS A 132 3.09 10.53 29.27
C HIS A 132 3.62 11.75 30.04
N THR A 133 2.76 12.34 30.88
CA THR A 133 3.17 13.25 31.93
C THR A 133 4.24 12.57 32.79
N ILE A 134 5.48 13.04 32.70
CA ILE A 134 6.51 12.70 33.68
C ILE A 134 6.08 13.34 34.99
N ARG A 135 5.40 12.58 35.87
CA ARG A 135 5.32 12.97 37.28
C ARG A 135 6.73 12.86 37.84
N SER A 136 7.28 14.01 38.18
CA SER A 136 8.52 14.15 38.95
C SER A 136 8.41 13.35 40.25
N TYR A 137 9.08 12.21 40.30
CA TYR A 137 9.36 11.52 41.57
C TYR A 137 10.59 12.21 42.17
N ASN A 138 10.40 12.85 43.33
CA ASN A 138 11.44 13.55 44.07
C ASN A 138 11.80 12.73 45.31
N PRO A 139 12.89 11.94 45.32
CA PRO A 139 13.33 11.27 46.53
C PRO A 139 14.29 12.21 47.27
N THR A 140 13.77 12.92 48.27
CA THR A 140 14.60 13.44 49.37
C THR A 140 14.51 12.49 50.54
N MET A 141 15.57 11.70 50.74
CA MET A 141 16.30 11.38 51.98
C MET A 141 17.07 10.06 51.85
#